data_AF-A0A6J7E4R2-F1
#
_entry.id   AF-A0A6J7E4R2-F1
#
_cell.length_a   1.000
_cell.length_b   1.000
_cell.length_c   1.000
_cell.angle_alpha   90.00
_cell.angle_beta   90.00
_cell.angle_gamma   90.00
#
_symmetry.space_group_name_H-M   'P 1'
#
loop_
_entity.id
_entity.type
_entity.pdbx_description
1 polymer ?
#
loop_
_entity_poly.entity_id
_entity_poly.type
_entity_poly.pdbx_seq_one_letter_code
_entity_poly.pdbx_strand_id
1 'polypeptide(L)'
;MAAVENERELTSTLSLGLRSIDVPGEISQAEIFLQKTDASIKSIIDEVCAPGSKKAMLVIHRGPAEGSRFLLDSDQISIGRSPESDIFFDDVTVSRKHARIERSNNEFAILDSQSLNGTYVNSISIAKQVLHMGDQLQIGKFHALFFGNSHIKSSGEK
;
A
#
# COMPACT_ATOMS: atom_id res chain seq x y z
N MET A 1 21.66 35.88 -43.68
CA MET A 1 21.27 34.80 -44.61
C MET A 1 21.64 33.50 -43.91
N ALA A 2 20.65 32.86 -43.27
CA ALA A 2 19.89 31.71 -43.79
C ALA A 2 20.61 30.40 -43.40
N ALA A 3 20.09 29.69 -42.39
CA ALA A 3 19.40 28.38 -42.50
C ALA A 3 20.38 27.26 -42.93
N VAL A 4 20.49 26.11 -42.25
CA VAL A 4 19.44 25.09 -42.17
C VAL A 4 19.59 24.22 -40.90
N GLU A 5 18.45 23.92 -40.28
CA GLU A 5 18.12 22.72 -39.49
C GLU A 5 18.59 21.43 -40.24
N ASN A 6 18.84 20.25 -39.65
CA ASN A 6 17.91 19.48 -38.84
C ASN A 6 18.50 18.11 -38.46
N GLU A 7 18.09 17.61 -37.27
CA GLU A 7 17.79 16.22 -36.86
C GLU A 7 18.63 15.05 -37.45
N ARG A 8 19.18 14.11 -36.67
CA ARG A 8 18.47 13.09 -35.87
C ARG A 8 19.47 12.32 -35.00
N GLU A 9 19.38 12.42 -33.68
CA GLU A 9 19.87 11.34 -32.80
C GLU A 9 18.75 10.92 -31.86
N LEU A 10 18.11 9.81 -32.25
CA LEU A 10 17.16 9.05 -31.45
C LEU A 10 17.94 8.36 -30.32
N THR A 11 18.09 9.03 -29.18
CA THR A 11 18.52 8.36 -27.94
C THR A 11 17.30 8.18 -27.04
N SER A 12 16.54 7.12 -27.29
CA SER A 12 15.51 6.62 -26.38
C SER A 12 16.21 6.10 -25.11
N THR A 13 16.30 6.92 -24.07
CA THR A 13 16.71 6.47 -22.74
C THR A 13 15.57 5.66 -22.13
N LEU A 14 15.63 4.33 -22.32
CA LEU A 14 14.87 3.35 -21.56
C LEU A 14 15.16 3.55 -20.07
N SER A 15 14.15 4.02 -19.33
CA SER A 15 14.18 4.07 -17.88
C SER A 15 14.06 2.64 -17.34
N LEU A 16 15.20 1.95 -17.17
CA LEU A 16 15.24 0.71 -16.41
C LEU A 16 14.89 1.02 -14.95
N GLY A 17 13.82 0.40 -14.48
CA GLY A 17 13.30 0.56 -13.12
C GLY A 17 14.38 0.36 -12.07
N LEU A 18 14.54 1.39 -11.23
CA LEU A 18 15.28 1.33 -9.98
C LEU A 18 14.65 0.23 -9.12
N ARG A 19 15.36 -0.89 -9.02
CA ARG A 19 15.13 -1.90 -7.99
C ARG A 19 15.56 -1.28 -6.67
N SER A 20 14.60 -0.92 -5.82
CA SER A 20 14.90 -0.43 -4.47
C SER A 20 15.73 -1.47 -3.74
N ILE A 21 16.97 -1.13 -3.45
CA ILE A 21 17.90 -1.93 -2.67
C ILE A 21 17.58 -1.59 -1.22
N ASP A 22 17.22 -2.59 -0.43
CA ASP A 22 16.96 -2.43 1.01
C ASP A 22 18.29 -2.01 1.68
N VAL A 23 18.45 -0.71 1.90
CA VAL A 23 19.64 -0.11 2.52
C VAL A 23 19.46 -0.17 4.05
N PRO A 24 20.35 -0.84 4.80
CA PRO A 24 20.24 -0.91 6.25
C PRO A 24 20.43 0.49 6.84
N GLY A 25 19.36 1.07 7.38
CA GLY A 25 19.34 2.44 7.92
C GLY A 25 18.24 3.33 7.34
N GLU A 26 17.49 2.89 6.33
CA GLU A 26 16.28 3.60 5.92
C GLU A 26 15.16 3.39 6.94
N ILE A 27 14.69 4.50 7.49
CA ILE A 27 13.51 4.58 8.35
C ILE A 27 12.33 4.00 7.57
N SER A 28 11.52 3.13 8.19
CA SER A 28 10.35 2.56 7.53
C SER A 28 9.41 3.67 7.06
N GLN A 29 8.77 3.52 5.90
CA GLN A 29 7.78 4.49 5.41
C GLN A 29 6.67 4.73 6.45
N ALA A 30 6.35 3.71 7.26
CA ALA A 30 5.44 3.84 8.40
C ALA A 30 5.98 4.78 9.49
N GLU A 31 7.26 4.68 9.84
CA GLU A 31 7.90 5.56 10.82
C GLU A 31 8.03 7.00 10.29
N ILE A 32 8.40 7.17 9.01
CA ILE A 32 8.42 8.49 8.35
C ILE A 32 7.03 9.11 8.38
N PHE A 33 6.00 8.33 8.09
CA PHE A 33 4.61 8.78 8.15
C PHE A 33 4.25 9.22 9.58
N LEU A 34 4.50 8.37 10.58
CA LEU A 34 4.19 8.69 11.99
C LEU A 34 4.91 9.95 12.49
N GLN A 35 6.15 10.21 12.06
CA GLN A 35 6.90 11.41 12.42
C GLN A 35 6.34 12.69 11.81
N LYS A 36 5.82 12.61 10.58
CA LYS A 36 5.27 13.77 9.83
C LYS A 36 3.80 14.06 10.15
N THR A 37 3.17 13.21 10.95
CA THR A 37 1.72 13.21 11.13
C THR A 37 1.32 13.95 12.42
N ASP A 38 0.29 14.78 12.33
CA ASP A 38 -0.27 15.51 13.48
C ASP A 38 -0.77 14.61 14.63
N ALA A 39 -0.76 15.18 15.83
CA ALA A 39 -1.14 14.49 17.08
C ALA A 39 -2.53 13.84 17.02
N SER A 40 -3.49 14.44 16.30
CA SER A 40 -4.84 13.89 16.14
C SER A 40 -4.85 12.55 15.41
N ILE A 41 -4.00 12.38 14.40
CA ILE A 41 -3.93 11.13 13.62
C ILE A 41 -3.13 10.09 14.39
N LYS A 42 -2.08 10.51 15.09
CA LYS A 42 -1.35 9.63 16.01
C LYS A 42 -2.29 9.00 17.04
N SER A 43 -3.21 9.78 17.61
CA SER A 43 -4.22 9.28 18.54
C SER A 43 -5.15 8.23 17.91
N ILE A 44 -5.53 8.39 16.64
CA ILE A 44 -6.38 7.41 15.94
C ILE A 44 -5.58 6.13 15.67
N ILE A 45 -4.31 6.25 15.27
CA ILE A 45 -3.43 5.08 15.08
C ILE A 45 -3.25 4.35 16.41
N ASP A 46 -3.03 5.06 17.51
CA ASP A 46 -2.90 4.47 18.84
C ASP A 46 -4.20 3.73 19.27
N GLU A 47 -5.38 4.29 18.98
CA GLU A 47 -6.67 3.63 19.25
C GLU A 47 -6.86 2.37 18.40
N VAL A 48 -6.50 2.44 17.12
CA VAL A 48 -6.61 1.33 16.18
C VAL A 48 -5.61 0.22 16.49
N CYS A 49 -4.41 0.58 16.98
CA CYS A 49 -3.38 -0.34 17.43
C CYS A 49 -3.57 -0.82 18.88
N ALA A 50 -4.57 -0.32 19.60
CA ALA A 50 -4.81 -0.72 20.98
C ALA A 50 -5.09 -2.23 21.11
N PRO A 51 -4.60 -2.88 22.19
CA PRO A 51 -4.82 -4.30 22.39
C PRO A 51 -6.32 -4.63 22.48
N GLY A 52 -6.77 -5.55 21.63
CA GLY A 52 -8.19 -5.94 21.53
C GLY A 52 -9.01 -5.09 20.56
N SER A 53 -8.40 -4.08 19.92
CA SER A 53 -9.04 -3.38 18.81
C SER A 53 -9.31 -4.36 17.67
N LYS A 54 -10.54 -4.31 17.16
CA LYS A 54 -10.98 -5.04 15.96
C LYS A 54 -10.88 -4.17 14.70
N LYS A 55 -10.37 -2.95 14.84
CA LYS A 55 -10.23 -1.99 13.75
C LYS A 55 -8.79 -1.99 13.26
N ALA A 56 -8.60 -1.67 11.98
CA ALA A 56 -7.32 -1.34 11.38
C ALA A 56 -7.48 -0.06 10.55
N MET A 57 -6.38 0.48 10.03
CA MET A 57 -6.37 1.65 9.17
C MET A 57 -5.38 1.43 8.03
N LEU A 58 -5.81 1.79 6.83
CA LEU A 58 -4.92 1.95 5.68
C LEU A 58 -4.71 3.43 5.39
N VAL A 59 -3.46 3.80 5.16
CA VAL A 59 -3.09 5.17 4.82
C VAL A 59 -2.35 5.17 3.49
N ILE A 60 -2.85 5.91 2.51
CA ILE A 60 -2.15 6.06 1.23
C ILE A 60 -1.02 7.06 1.43
N HIS A 61 0.22 6.61 1.23
CA HIS A 61 1.41 7.47 1.35
C HIS A 61 2.05 7.79 -0.01
N ARG A 62 1.62 7.11 -1.08
CA ARG A 62 2.04 7.42 -2.46
C ARG A 62 0.94 7.04 -3.44
N GLY A 63 0.73 7.90 -4.43
CA GLY A 63 -0.25 7.70 -5.50
C GLY A 63 -1.27 8.84 -5.57
N PRO A 64 -2.27 8.77 -6.46
CA PRO A 64 -3.26 9.85 -6.64
C PRO A 64 -4.07 10.20 -5.40
N ALA A 65 -4.20 9.25 -4.48
CA ALA A 65 -4.97 9.38 -3.25
C ALA A 65 -4.06 9.60 -2.03
N GLU A 66 -2.82 10.07 -2.20
CA GLU A 66 -1.90 10.34 -1.09
C GLU A 66 -2.55 11.18 0.01
N GLY A 67 -2.37 10.77 1.26
CA GLY A 67 -3.01 11.37 2.44
C GLY A 67 -4.38 10.78 2.78
N SER A 68 -5.01 10.02 1.88
CA SER A 68 -6.28 9.36 2.14
C SER A 68 -6.13 8.26 3.19
N ARG A 69 -7.17 8.11 4.02
CA ARG A 69 -7.19 7.17 5.15
C ARG A 69 -8.47 6.37 5.08
N PHE A 70 -8.35 5.05 5.17
CA PHE A 70 -9.47 4.12 5.14
C PHE A 70 -9.50 3.36 6.45
N LEU A 71 -10.59 3.52 7.20
CA LEU A 71 -10.83 2.74 8.40
C LEU A 71 -11.28 1.34 7.99
N LEU A 72 -10.65 0.33 8.59
CA LEU A 72 -11.00 -1.07 8.42
C LEU A 72 -11.78 -1.52 9.66
N ASP A 73 -13.11 -1.40 9.62
CA ASP A 73 -14.01 -1.72 10.73
C ASP A 73 -14.89 -2.95 10.49
N SER A 74 -14.77 -3.55 9.30
CA SER A 74 -15.58 -4.67 8.83
C SER A 74 -14.74 -5.94 8.67
N ASP A 75 -15.42 -7.10 8.71
CA ASP A 75 -14.75 -8.41 8.62
C ASP A 75 -14.21 -8.71 7.21
N GLN A 76 -14.84 -8.11 6.21
CA GLN A 76 -14.42 -8.20 4.82
C GLN A 76 -14.48 -6.81 4.22
N ILE A 77 -13.39 -6.40 3.59
CA ILE A 77 -13.24 -5.08 2.97
C ILE A 77 -12.69 -5.30 1.57
N SER A 78 -13.44 -4.86 0.58
CA SER A 78 -13.09 -4.99 -0.83
C SER A 78 -12.30 -3.78 -1.31
N ILE A 79 -11.26 -4.03 -2.12
CA ILE A 79 -10.41 -3.01 -2.71
C ILE A 79 -10.44 -3.16 -4.23
N GLY A 80 -10.70 -2.07 -4.93
CA GLY A 80 -10.73 -2.10 -6.38
C GLY A 80 -11.19 -0.81 -7.05
N ARG A 81 -11.24 -0.84 -8.37
CA ARG A 81 -11.78 0.23 -9.22
C ARG A 81 -13.29 0.14 -9.43
N SER A 82 -13.98 -0.77 -8.74
CA SER A 82 -15.45 -0.79 -8.77
C SER A 82 -15.97 0.27 -7.80
N PRO A 83 -16.96 1.10 -8.15
CA PRO A 83 -17.63 1.97 -7.19
C PRO A 83 -18.36 1.21 -6.07
N GLU A 84 -18.56 -0.10 -6.26
CA GLU A 84 -19.11 -1.02 -5.24
C GLU A 84 -18.05 -1.49 -4.23
N SER A 85 -16.77 -1.14 -4.41
CA SER A 85 -15.70 -1.52 -3.48
C SER A 85 -15.65 -0.57 -2.28
N ASP A 86 -15.43 -1.13 -1.10
CA ASP A 86 -15.32 -0.36 0.15
C ASP A 86 -14.15 0.64 0.09
N ILE A 87 -13.04 0.20 -0.51
CA ILE A 87 -11.92 1.06 -0.85
C ILE A 87 -11.89 1.20 -2.38
N PHE A 88 -12.46 2.30 -2.84
CA PHE A 88 -12.50 2.66 -4.25
C PHE A 88 -11.22 3.36 -4.69
N PHE A 89 -10.53 2.78 -5.67
CA PHE A 89 -9.37 3.38 -6.33
C PHE A 89 -9.70 3.65 -7.80
N ASP A 90 -9.85 4.93 -8.14
CA ASP A 90 -10.11 5.37 -9.51
C ASP A 90 -8.82 5.37 -10.35
N ASP A 91 -8.39 4.18 -10.78
CA ASP A 91 -7.26 4.06 -11.68
C ASP A 91 -7.31 2.81 -12.56
N VAL A 92 -6.86 2.97 -13.81
CA VAL A 92 -6.83 1.89 -14.80
C VAL A 92 -5.93 0.72 -14.41
N THR A 93 -4.86 0.94 -13.62
CA THR A 93 -3.96 -0.12 -13.14
C THR A 93 -4.59 -0.97 -12.02
N VAL A 94 -5.76 -0.59 -11.52
CA VAL A 94 -6.49 -1.33 -10.50
C VAL A 94 -7.66 -2.09 -11.15
N SER A 95 -7.71 -3.41 -10.96
CA SER A 95 -8.87 -4.23 -11.34
C SER A 95 -10.14 -3.80 -10.61
N ARG A 96 -11.32 -4.04 -11.22
CA ARG A 96 -12.62 -3.74 -10.57
C ARG A 96 -12.76 -4.44 -9.21
N LYS A 97 -12.36 -5.72 -9.16
CA LYS A 97 -12.18 -6.49 -7.94
C LYS A 97 -10.69 -6.84 -7.87
N HIS A 98 -9.90 -6.07 -7.13
CA HIS A 98 -8.45 -6.21 -7.13
C HIS A 98 -7.99 -7.09 -6.00
N ALA A 99 -8.34 -6.70 -4.78
CA ALA A 99 -7.99 -7.41 -3.56
C ALA A 99 -9.13 -7.30 -2.56
N ARG A 100 -9.05 -8.11 -1.52
CA ARG A 100 -9.89 -7.96 -0.34
C ARG A 100 -9.06 -8.17 0.90
N ILE A 101 -9.41 -7.44 1.95
CA ILE A 101 -8.88 -7.65 3.28
C ILE A 101 -9.92 -8.42 4.07
N GLU A 102 -9.49 -9.52 4.67
CA GLU A 102 -10.30 -10.35 5.55
C GLU A 102 -9.75 -10.26 6.96
N ARG A 103 -10.66 -10.07 7.92
CA ARG A 103 -10.35 -10.11 9.34
C ARG A 103 -10.72 -11.48 9.89
N SER A 104 -9.78 -12.18 10.51
CA SER A 104 -10.00 -13.47 11.15
C SER A 104 -9.24 -13.53 12.47
N ASN A 105 -9.90 -13.92 13.56
CA ASN A 105 -9.25 -14.07 14.88
C ASN A 105 -8.39 -12.87 15.33
N ASN A 106 -8.82 -11.66 14.98
CA ASN A 106 -8.11 -10.39 15.23
C ASN A 106 -6.87 -10.13 14.36
N GLU A 107 -6.61 -10.97 13.37
CA GLU A 107 -5.61 -10.76 12.34
C GLU A 107 -6.26 -10.24 11.05
N PHE A 108 -5.56 -9.39 10.32
CA PHE A 108 -5.97 -8.91 9.01
C PHE A 108 -5.11 -9.60 7.96
N ALA A 109 -5.73 -10.15 6.92
CA ALA A 109 -5.03 -10.73 5.78
C ALA A 109 -5.52 -10.10 4.49
N ILE A 110 -4.60 -9.78 3.59
CA ILE A 110 -4.93 -9.38 2.23
C ILE A 110 -4.94 -10.59 1.31
N LEU A 111 -5.93 -10.65 0.44
CA LEU A 111 -6.08 -11.65 -0.61
C LEU A 111 -6.22 -10.96 -1.96
N ASP A 112 -5.37 -11.33 -2.91
CA ASP A 112 -5.49 -10.90 -4.31
C ASP A 112 -6.67 -11.64 -4.96
N SER A 113 -7.50 -10.91 -5.70
CA SER A 113 -8.67 -11.45 -6.40
C SER A 113 -8.38 -11.73 -7.88
N GLN A 114 -7.20 -12.27 -8.18
CA GLN A 114 -6.70 -12.49 -9.54
C GLN A 114 -6.64 -11.18 -10.33
N SER A 115 -6.06 -10.16 -9.71
CA SER A 115 -5.91 -8.86 -10.34
C SER A 115 -4.94 -8.92 -11.53
N LEU A 116 -5.09 -7.99 -12.48
CA LEU A 116 -4.25 -7.98 -13.69
C LEU A 116 -2.78 -7.66 -13.37
N ASN A 117 -2.56 -6.72 -12.45
CA ASN A 117 -1.22 -6.25 -12.08
C ASN A 117 -0.67 -6.90 -10.81
N GLY A 118 -1.47 -7.71 -10.11
CA GLY A 118 -1.10 -8.32 -8.84
C GLY A 118 -1.18 -7.36 -7.65
N THR A 119 -1.25 -7.96 -6.47
CA THR A 119 -1.13 -7.28 -5.18
C THR A 119 0.25 -7.54 -4.60
N TYR A 120 0.90 -6.50 -4.06
CA TYR A 120 2.22 -6.60 -3.46
C TYR A 120 2.19 -6.14 -2.01
N VAL A 121 3.00 -6.79 -1.16
CA VAL A 121 3.23 -6.40 0.22
C VAL A 121 4.74 -6.36 0.45
N ASN A 122 5.26 -5.23 0.93
CA ASN A 122 6.69 -4.96 1.06
C ASN A 122 7.47 -5.32 -0.22
N SER A 123 6.93 -4.90 -1.38
CA SER A 123 7.47 -5.15 -2.72
C SER A 123 7.50 -6.63 -3.18
N ILE A 124 6.86 -7.54 -2.45
CA ILE A 124 6.74 -8.96 -2.82
C ILE A 124 5.32 -9.22 -3.32
N SER A 125 5.18 -9.86 -4.49
CA SER A 125 3.87 -10.25 -5.03
C SER A 125 3.27 -11.36 -4.17
N ILE A 126 2.00 -11.20 -3.79
CA ILE A 126 1.29 -12.17 -2.95
C ILE A 126 -0.03 -12.58 -3.56
N ALA A 127 -0.48 -13.79 -3.21
CA ALA A 127 -1.86 -14.23 -3.41
C ALA A 127 -2.68 -14.07 -2.12
N LYS A 128 -2.06 -14.38 -0.97
CA LYS A 128 -2.61 -14.17 0.36
C LYS A 128 -1.47 -13.88 1.34
N GLN A 129 -1.61 -12.87 2.19
CA GLN A 129 -0.64 -12.59 3.25
C GLN A 129 -1.32 -11.94 4.46
N VAL A 130 -0.91 -12.37 5.66
CA VAL A 130 -1.26 -11.68 6.92
C VAL A 130 -0.51 -10.35 6.97
N LEU A 131 -1.26 -9.27 7.23
CA LEU A 131 -0.77 -7.92 7.36
C LEU A 131 -0.34 -7.66 8.81
N HIS A 132 0.80 -7.01 8.95
CA HIS A 132 1.35 -6.58 10.24
C HIS A 132 1.51 -5.07 10.25
N MET A 133 1.57 -4.52 11.45
CA MET A 133 1.71 -3.08 11.64
C MET A 133 2.94 -2.56 10.88
N GLY A 134 2.73 -1.55 10.03
CA GLY A 134 3.75 -0.93 9.22
C GLY A 134 4.00 -1.58 7.85
N ASP A 135 3.30 -2.68 7.51
CA ASP A 135 3.42 -3.30 6.19
C ASP A 135 2.98 -2.33 5.08
N GLN A 136 3.76 -2.29 4.00
CA GLN A 136 3.46 -1.49 2.82
C GLN A 136 2.74 -2.34 1.78
N LEU A 137 1.48 -2.02 1.52
CA LEU A 137 0.69 -2.61 0.45
C LEU A 137 0.86 -1.79 -0.82
N GLN A 138 0.94 -2.47 -1.95
CA GLN A 138 0.92 -1.85 -3.27
C GLN A 138 -0.15 -2.52 -4.14
N ILE A 139 -1.05 -1.69 -4.67
CA ILE A 139 -2.19 -2.05 -5.50
C ILE A 139 -2.17 -1.13 -6.72
N GLY A 140 -1.74 -1.65 -7.86
CA GLY A 140 -1.45 -0.83 -9.04
C GLY A 140 -0.42 0.26 -8.70
N LYS A 141 -0.80 1.53 -8.90
CA LYS A 141 0.04 2.71 -8.57
C LYS A 141 -0.17 3.28 -7.17
N PHE A 142 -1.05 2.68 -6.35
CA PHE A 142 -1.31 3.12 -4.98
C PHE A 142 -0.40 2.36 -4.01
N HIS A 143 0.26 3.09 -3.12
CA HIS A 143 0.99 2.51 -2.00
C HIS A 143 0.33 2.94 -0.69
N ALA A 144 -0.03 1.95 0.10
CA ALA A 144 -0.71 2.11 1.36
C ALA A 144 0.12 1.53 2.51
N LEU A 145 0.05 2.13 3.68
CA LEU A 145 0.62 1.62 4.92
C LEU A 145 -0.51 1.08 5.79
N PHE A 146 -0.29 -0.11 6.34
CA PHE A 146 -1.23 -0.75 7.24
C PHE A 146 -0.90 -0.44 8.71
N PHE A 147 -1.91 -0.05 9.47
CA PHE A 147 -1.84 0.15 10.92
C PHE A 147 -2.96 -0.64 11.58
N GLY A 148 -2.65 -1.47 12.57
CA GLY A 148 -3.64 -2.29 13.25
C GLY A 148 -3.03 -3.10 14.37
N ASN A 149 -3.90 -3.63 15.24
CA ASN A 149 -3.52 -4.55 16.31
C ASN A 149 -3.21 -5.95 15.75
N SER A 150 -2.15 -6.06 14.94
CA SER A 150 -1.58 -7.31 14.44
C SER A 150 -0.19 -7.48 15.04
N HIS A 151 0.11 -8.67 15.55
CA HIS A 151 1.40 -8.96 16.21
C HIS A 151 2.55 -8.63 15.27
N ILE A 152 3.55 -7.87 15.72
CA ILE A 152 4.77 -7.62 14.93
C ILE A 152 5.36 -8.98 14.54
N LYS A 153 5.69 -9.20 13.25
CA LYS A 153 6.31 -10.45 12.80
C LYS A 153 7.46 -10.80 13.72
N SER A 154 7.34 -11.89 14.47
CA SER A 154 8.48 -12.58 15.04
C SER A 154 9.30 -13.07 13.85
N SER A 155 10.41 -12.38 13.56
CA SER A 155 11.42 -12.84 12.61
C SER A 155 11.94 -14.22 13.06
N GLY A 156 11.34 -15.30 12.55
CA GLY A 156 11.75 -16.67 12.86
C GLY A 156 10.83 -17.70 12.21
N GLU A 157 11.46 -18.72 11.59
CA GLU A 157 10.91 -19.88 10.87
C GLU A 157 10.48 -19.62 9.41
N LYS A 158 11.16 -20.14 8.38
CA LYS A 158 12.05 -21.32 8.24
C LYS A 158 13.27 -21.03 7.38
#